data_AF-A0A3M1K8N9-F1
#
_entry.id   AF-A0A3M1K8N9-F1
#
_cell.length_a   1.000
_cell.length_b   1.000
_cell.length_c   1.000
_cell.angle_alpha   90.00
_cell.angle_beta   90.00
_cell.angle_gamma   90.00
#
_symmetry.space_group_name_H-M   'P 1'
#
loop_
_entity.id
_entity.type
_entity.pdbx_description
1 polymer ?
#
loop_
_entity_poly.entity_id
_entity_poly.type
_entity_poly.pdbx_seq_one_letter_code
_entity_poly.pdbx_strand_id
1 'polypeptide(L)'
;PTLARGELGDAPAYLAALPRGFAPARPQGFLVPPRLDFGPRFAKSGIMDLVPPKVTGHYRTLVPMPRRDGNDQGGAPLPWIEAPLGSHLGFNPRNPAHGGHRIISRWLGSFIPFARTRAERMADLDPRPSLEERYGDRAGYERAFAAAVDRAIAAGFLLAEERAGIIADQMALHDRIMARALDGGCGYLAGDGR
;
A
#
# COMPACT_ATOMS: atom_id res chain seq x y z
N PRO A 1 -2.35 13.68 -0.83
CA PRO A 1 -2.40 13.68 -2.30
C PRO A 1 -3.59 14.54 -2.76
N THR A 2 -3.41 15.43 -3.74
CA THR A 2 -4.48 16.33 -4.20
C THR A 2 -4.65 16.30 -5.72
N LEU A 3 -5.87 16.59 -6.18
CA LEU A 3 -6.16 16.76 -7.61
C LEU A 3 -5.36 17.91 -8.20
N ALA A 4 -5.29 19.04 -7.48
CA ALA A 4 -4.60 20.25 -7.94
C ALA A 4 -3.10 20.05 -8.20
N ARG A 5 -2.45 19.14 -7.45
CA ARG A 5 -1.03 18.82 -7.62
C ARG A 5 -0.76 17.68 -8.60
N GLY A 6 -1.80 17.10 -9.22
CA GLY A 6 -1.63 15.97 -10.15
C GLY A 6 -1.11 14.69 -9.49
N GLU A 7 -1.24 14.56 -8.17
CA GLU A 7 -0.75 13.41 -7.40
C GLU A 7 -1.71 12.21 -7.44
N LEU A 8 -2.82 12.34 -8.16
CA LEU A 8 -3.88 11.37 -8.28
C LEU A 8 -4.05 10.95 -9.75
N GLY A 9 -4.06 9.64 -10.01
CA GLY A 9 -4.33 9.06 -11.33
C GLY A 9 -5.49 8.08 -11.30
N ASP A 10 -6.01 7.73 -12.48
CA ASP A 10 -6.97 6.63 -12.57
C ASP A 10 -6.28 5.26 -12.43
N ALA A 11 -7.07 4.23 -12.18
CA ALA A 11 -6.54 2.91 -11.88
C ALA A 11 -5.65 2.31 -13.00
N PRO A 12 -5.98 2.45 -14.31
CA PRO A 12 -5.07 2.05 -15.38
C PRO A 12 -3.71 2.77 -15.33
N ALA A 13 -3.71 4.09 -15.15
CA ALA A 13 -2.47 4.85 -15.03
C ALA A 13 -1.65 4.44 -13.80
N TYR A 14 -2.31 4.26 -12.65
CA TYR A 14 -1.70 3.77 -11.41
C TYR A 14 -1.01 2.42 -11.62
N LEU A 15 -1.72 1.45 -12.19
CA LEU A 15 -1.14 0.14 -12.47
C LEU A 15 0.04 0.24 -13.44
N ALA A 16 -0.08 1.02 -14.51
CA ALA A 16 1.00 1.22 -15.47
C ALA A 16 2.26 1.81 -14.83
N ALA A 17 2.10 2.67 -13.81
CA ALA A 17 3.20 3.27 -13.06
C ALA A 17 3.86 2.33 -12.03
N LEU A 18 3.17 1.26 -11.61
CA LEU A 18 3.78 0.28 -10.71
C LEU A 18 4.98 -0.42 -11.37
N PRO A 19 6.07 -0.67 -10.60
CA PRO A 19 7.22 -1.46 -11.04
C PRO A 19 6.85 -2.70 -11.86
N ARG A 20 7.58 -2.96 -12.94
CA ARG A 20 7.45 -4.24 -13.70
C ARG A 20 8.11 -5.37 -12.90
N GLY A 21 7.62 -6.61 -13.06
CA GLY A 21 8.05 -7.76 -12.22
C GLY A 21 7.39 -7.82 -10.84
N PHE A 22 6.61 -6.80 -10.50
CA PHE A 22 5.83 -6.72 -9.28
C PHE A 22 4.66 -7.74 -9.33
N ALA A 23 4.73 -8.76 -8.47
CA ALA A 23 3.92 -9.99 -8.57
C ALA A 23 2.62 -10.02 -7.74
N PRO A 24 1.70 -9.05 -7.87
CA PRO A 24 0.29 -9.35 -7.85
C PRO A 24 -0.26 -9.32 -9.27
N ALA A 25 -1.16 -10.25 -9.58
CA ALA A 25 -1.99 -10.15 -10.77
C ALA A 25 -2.60 -8.73 -10.87
N ARG A 26 -2.50 -8.09 -12.02
CA ARG A 26 -3.03 -6.74 -12.18
C ARG A 26 -4.57 -6.82 -12.25
N PRO A 27 -5.31 -6.25 -11.29
CA PRO A 27 -6.76 -6.29 -11.32
C PRO A 27 -7.26 -5.49 -12.51
N GLN A 28 -8.45 -5.85 -12.98
CA GLN A 28 -9.09 -5.20 -14.12
C GLN A 28 -10.50 -4.71 -13.79
N GLY A 29 -11.10 -5.26 -12.74
CA GLY A 29 -12.32 -4.72 -12.13
C GLY A 29 -11.95 -3.80 -10.98
N PHE A 30 -12.18 -2.50 -11.15
CA PHE A 30 -12.07 -1.51 -10.08
C PHE A 30 -13.45 -1.09 -9.62
N LEU A 31 -13.54 -0.63 -8.38
CA LEU A 31 -14.77 0.01 -7.91
C LEU A 31 -14.96 1.31 -8.69
N VAL A 32 -16.07 1.40 -9.43
CA VAL A 32 -16.53 2.62 -10.11
C VAL A 32 -17.90 2.95 -9.50
N PRO A 33 -17.96 3.76 -8.43
CA PRO A 33 -19.21 4.01 -7.72
C PRO A 33 -20.24 4.69 -8.64
N PRO A 34 -21.50 4.22 -8.67
CA PRO A 34 -22.55 4.91 -9.39
C PRO A 34 -22.88 6.24 -8.71
N ARG A 35 -23.20 7.25 -9.52
CA ARG A 35 -23.80 8.49 -9.03
C ARG A 35 -25.30 8.29 -8.94
N LEU A 36 -25.83 8.38 -7.74
CA LEU A 36 -27.23 8.08 -7.42
C LEU A 36 -28.03 9.36 -7.22
N ASP A 37 -29.21 9.41 -7.82
CA ASP A 37 -30.25 10.40 -7.56
C ASP A 37 -31.38 9.75 -6.75
N PHE A 38 -31.51 10.21 -5.51
CA PHE A 38 -32.51 9.78 -4.54
C PHE A 38 -33.77 10.67 -4.57
N GLY A 39 -33.80 11.68 -5.43
CA GLY A 39 -34.88 12.65 -5.58
C GLY A 39 -34.66 13.98 -4.84
N PRO A 40 -35.55 14.95 -5.07
CA PRO A 40 -35.33 16.35 -4.72
C PRO A 40 -35.25 16.64 -3.22
N ARG A 41 -35.86 15.81 -2.36
CA ARG A 41 -35.84 16.02 -0.90
C ARG A 41 -34.58 15.45 -0.22
N PHE A 42 -33.78 14.66 -0.93
CA PHE A 42 -32.64 13.98 -0.32
C PHE A 42 -31.57 14.95 0.18
N ALA A 43 -31.15 15.91 -0.65
CA ALA A 43 -30.07 16.84 -0.30
C ALA A 43 -30.42 17.80 0.85
N LYS A 44 -31.72 18.10 1.04
CA LYS A 44 -32.18 19.07 2.04
C LYS A 44 -32.67 18.41 3.34
N SER A 45 -33.33 17.27 3.22
CA SER A 45 -34.06 16.65 4.33
C SER A 45 -33.66 15.19 4.59
N GLY A 46 -32.76 14.61 3.78
CA GLY A 46 -32.39 13.19 3.87
C GLY A 46 -33.48 12.20 3.46
N ILE A 47 -34.61 12.69 2.93
CA ILE A 47 -35.75 11.85 2.52
C ILE A 47 -35.50 11.32 1.10
N MET A 48 -35.52 9.99 0.94
CA MET A 48 -35.42 9.34 -0.37
C MET A 48 -36.81 9.30 -1.03
N ASP A 49 -36.98 10.01 -2.14
CA ASP A 49 -38.19 10.00 -2.96
C ASP A 49 -38.19 8.86 -3.98
N LEU A 50 -37.01 8.41 -4.39
CA LEU A 50 -36.79 7.38 -5.40
C LEU A 50 -36.17 6.14 -4.78
N VAL A 51 -36.92 5.04 -4.75
CA VAL A 51 -36.46 3.72 -4.27
C VAL A 51 -36.91 2.66 -5.30
N PRO A 52 -36.00 2.09 -6.11
CA PRO A 52 -34.55 2.30 -6.10
C PRO A 52 -34.14 3.68 -6.67
N PRO A 53 -32.98 4.23 -6.25
CA PRO A 53 -32.48 5.49 -6.78
C PRO A 53 -32.12 5.39 -8.26
N LYS A 54 -32.20 6.51 -8.98
CA LYS A 54 -31.81 6.58 -10.39
C LYS A 54 -30.29 6.67 -10.50
N VAL A 55 -29.69 5.85 -11.37
CA VAL A 55 -28.27 5.97 -11.71
C VAL A 55 -28.12 7.08 -12.75
N THR A 56 -27.44 8.17 -12.38
CA THR A 56 -27.25 9.35 -13.24
C THR A 56 -25.85 9.45 -13.84
N GLY A 57 -25.00 8.46 -13.57
CA GLY A 57 -23.62 8.42 -14.04
C GLY A 57 -22.74 7.60 -13.11
N HIS A 58 -21.44 7.79 -13.23
CA HIS A 58 -20.42 7.12 -12.43
C HIS A 58 -19.37 8.13 -11.97
N TYR A 59 -18.87 7.96 -10.75
CA TYR A 59 -17.72 8.72 -10.29
C TYR A 59 -16.45 8.21 -10.96
N ARG A 60 -15.52 9.12 -11.23
CA ARG A 60 -14.15 8.73 -11.60
C ARG A 60 -13.39 8.35 -10.34
N THR A 61 -12.96 7.11 -10.25
CA THR A 61 -12.09 6.64 -9.17
C THR A 61 -10.65 7.07 -9.44
N LEU A 62 -10.08 7.83 -8.51
CA LEU A 62 -8.71 8.29 -8.56
C LEU A 62 -7.95 7.80 -7.33
N VAL A 63 -6.69 7.42 -7.51
CA VAL A 63 -5.81 6.89 -6.46
C VAL A 63 -4.48 7.64 -6.45
N PRO A 64 -3.79 7.72 -5.30
CA PRO A 64 -2.46 8.30 -5.22
C PRO A 64 -1.48 7.60 -6.16
N MET A 65 -0.71 8.36 -6.93
CA MET A 65 0.28 7.76 -7.83
C MET A 65 1.46 7.20 -7.04
N PRO A 66 2.01 6.02 -7.41
CA PRO A 66 3.10 5.41 -6.68
C PRO A 66 4.42 6.12 -6.97
N ARG A 67 5.37 6.01 -6.05
CA ARG A 67 6.79 6.29 -6.27
C ARG A 67 7.45 5.11 -6.99
N ARG A 68 8.72 5.27 -7.36
CA ARG A 68 9.52 4.21 -8.02
C ARG A 68 9.61 2.91 -7.19
N ASP A 69 9.46 3.01 -5.88
CA ASP A 69 9.45 1.85 -4.98
C ASP A 69 8.08 1.20 -4.83
N GLY A 70 7.06 1.65 -5.57
CA GLY A 70 5.71 1.11 -5.53
C GLY A 70 4.86 1.57 -4.35
N ASN A 71 5.37 2.46 -3.48
CA ASN A 71 4.58 3.06 -2.40
C ASN A 71 3.91 4.36 -2.85
N ASP A 72 2.66 4.56 -2.42
CA ASP A 72 1.84 5.71 -2.78
C ASP A 72 2.43 7.06 -2.32
N GLN A 73 2.20 8.11 -3.12
CA GLN A 73 2.61 9.47 -2.80
C GLN A 73 1.63 10.22 -1.89
N GLY A 74 2.19 10.95 -0.93
CA GLY A 74 1.44 11.75 0.04
C GLY A 74 0.67 10.89 1.05
N GLY A 75 -0.29 11.52 1.73
CA GLY A 75 -1.04 10.90 2.82
C GLY A 75 -0.50 11.34 4.18
N ALA A 76 -0.87 10.61 5.23
CA ALA A 76 -0.27 10.79 6.55
C ALA A 76 1.22 10.35 6.52
N PRO A 77 2.10 10.99 7.32
CA PRO A 77 3.51 10.60 7.45
C PRO A 77 3.62 9.28 8.20
N LEU A 78 3.36 8.17 7.51
CA LEU A 78 3.46 6.84 8.07
C LEU A 78 4.92 6.36 7.99
N PRO A 79 5.56 6.00 9.11
CA PRO A 79 6.94 5.53 9.12
C PRO A 79 7.20 4.36 8.16
N TRP A 80 6.24 3.46 8.02
CA TRP A 80 6.27 2.31 7.09
C TRP A 80 6.34 2.69 5.61
N ILE A 81 5.89 3.89 5.26
CA ILE A 81 5.91 4.42 3.89
C ILE A 81 7.12 5.33 3.65
N GLU A 82 7.61 6.00 4.70
CA GLU A 82 8.81 6.85 4.65
C GLU A 82 10.13 6.04 4.69
N ALA A 83 10.18 4.98 5.50
CA ALA A 83 11.29 4.03 5.59
C ALA A 83 10.78 2.58 5.34
N PRO A 84 10.39 2.26 4.10
CA PRO A 84 9.74 1.00 3.78
C PRO A 84 10.70 -0.19 3.75
N LEU A 85 10.20 -1.35 4.17
CA LEU A 85 10.82 -2.67 3.93
C LEU A 85 10.31 -3.34 2.64
N GLY A 86 9.28 -2.76 2.03
CA GLY A 86 8.61 -3.28 0.86
C GLY A 86 7.60 -2.29 0.30
N SER A 87 6.94 -2.68 -0.78
CA SER A 87 5.84 -1.90 -1.36
C SER A 87 4.54 -2.28 -0.68
N HIS A 88 3.81 -1.29 -0.20
CA HIS A 88 2.46 -1.40 0.32
C HIS A 88 1.47 -0.98 -0.76
N LEU A 89 0.64 -1.92 -1.22
CA LEU A 89 -0.42 -1.62 -2.18
C LEU A 89 -1.78 -1.60 -1.51
N GLY A 90 -2.62 -0.66 -1.94
CA GLY A 90 -4.03 -0.60 -1.56
C GLY A 90 -4.94 -1.67 -2.19
N PHE A 91 -4.39 -2.69 -2.87
CA PHE A 91 -5.16 -3.77 -3.47
C PHE A 91 -4.44 -5.11 -3.37
N ASN A 92 -5.22 -6.19 -3.31
CA ASN A 92 -4.74 -7.56 -3.41
C ASN A 92 -5.70 -8.38 -4.29
N PRO A 93 -5.26 -9.01 -5.38
CA PRO A 93 -6.12 -9.86 -6.20
C PRO A 93 -6.64 -11.08 -5.44
N ARG A 94 -7.79 -11.60 -5.84
CA ARG A 94 -8.28 -12.88 -5.29
C ARG A 94 -7.37 -14.04 -5.71
N ASN A 95 -7.23 -15.02 -4.81
CA ASN A 95 -6.50 -16.25 -5.10
C ASN A 95 -7.17 -16.98 -6.29
N PRO A 96 -6.42 -17.34 -7.36
CA PRO A 96 -6.94 -18.05 -8.53
C PRO A 96 -7.73 -19.32 -8.22
N ALA A 97 -7.38 -20.05 -7.16
CA ALA A 97 -8.07 -21.27 -6.74
C ALA A 97 -9.55 -21.06 -6.37
N HIS A 98 -9.94 -19.83 -6.01
CA HIS A 98 -11.30 -19.48 -5.61
C HIS A 98 -12.07 -18.71 -6.70
N GLY A 99 -11.47 -18.53 -7.89
CA GLY A 99 -12.05 -17.78 -9.00
C GLY A 99 -11.99 -16.25 -8.83
N GLY A 100 -12.24 -15.53 -9.93
CA GLY A 100 -12.27 -14.06 -9.92
C GLY A 100 -10.92 -13.38 -9.65
N HIS A 101 -9.80 -13.99 -10.01
CA HIS A 101 -8.43 -13.50 -9.78
C HIS A 101 -8.09 -12.14 -10.43
N ARG A 102 -8.95 -11.64 -11.34
CA ARG A 102 -8.85 -10.29 -11.95
C ARG A 102 -9.62 -9.23 -11.15
N ILE A 103 -10.28 -9.63 -10.07
CA ILE A 103 -11.03 -8.77 -9.14
C ILE A 103 -10.21 -8.65 -7.86
N ILE A 104 -10.22 -7.44 -7.28
CA ILE A 104 -9.61 -7.19 -5.98
C ILE A 104 -10.38 -7.93 -4.87
N SER A 105 -9.63 -8.46 -3.89
CA SER A 105 -10.19 -8.84 -2.61
C SER A 105 -10.67 -7.59 -1.88
N ARG A 106 -11.78 -7.73 -1.14
CA ARG A 106 -12.35 -6.60 -0.42
C ARG A 106 -11.49 -6.34 0.82
N TRP A 107 -11.08 -5.09 1.02
CA TRP A 107 -10.36 -4.61 2.23
C TRP A 107 -8.94 -5.13 2.44
N LEU A 108 -8.41 -5.96 1.54
CA LEU A 108 -7.05 -6.49 1.67
C LEU A 108 -6.11 -5.79 0.70
N GLY A 109 -5.07 -5.17 1.25
CA GLY A 109 -3.91 -4.71 0.52
C GLY A 109 -2.86 -5.81 0.34
N SER A 110 -1.81 -5.49 -0.41
CA SER A 110 -0.65 -6.37 -0.58
C SER A 110 0.59 -5.71 0.03
N PHE A 111 1.43 -6.52 0.65
CA PHE A 111 2.78 -6.11 1.03
C PHE A 111 3.78 -7.01 0.31
N ILE A 112 4.72 -6.40 -0.40
CA ILE A 112 5.73 -7.11 -1.18
C ILE A 112 7.10 -6.60 -0.73
N PRO A 113 7.85 -7.40 0.05
CA PRO A 113 9.19 -7.04 0.51
C PRO A 113 10.10 -6.63 -0.64
N PHE A 114 11.06 -5.74 -0.37
CA PHE A 114 12.17 -5.50 -1.30
C PHE A 114 13.13 -6.68 -1.27
N ALA A 115 13.89 -6.86 -2.36
CA ALA A 115 15.04 -7.76 -2.35
C ALA A 115 15.99 -7.41 -1.19
N ARG A 116 16.59 -8.40 -0.54
CA ARG A 116 17.45 -8.14 0.62
C ARG A 116 18.79 -7.58 0.18
N THR A 117 19.35 -8.16 -0.89
CA THR A 117 20.65 -7.79 -1.44
C THR A 117 20.55 -7.31 -2.89
N ARG A 118 21.59 -6.63 -3.37
CA ARG A 118 21.70 -6.26 -4.79
C ARG A 118 21.71 -7.49 -5.71
N ALA A 119 22.33 -8.59 -5.27
CA ALA A 119 22.39 -9.82 -6.04
C ALA A 119 21.00 -10.43 -6.23
N GLU A 120 20.20 -10.51 -5.16
CA GLU A 120 18.80 -10.96 -5.22
C GLU A 120 17.97 -10.07 -6.15
N ARG A 121 18.10 -8.74 -6.01
CA ARG A 121 17.41 -7.77 -6.87
C ARG A 121 17.68 -8.04 -8.35
N MET A 122 18.94 -8.29 -8.70
CA MET A 122 19.35 -8.55 -10.08
C MET A 122 18.87 -9.90 -10.59
N ALA A 123 18.86 -10.94 -9.73
CA ALA A 123 18.35 -12.26 -10.08
C ALA A 123 16.83 -12.23 -10.36
N ASP A 124 16.08 -11.52 -9.52
CA ASP A 124 14.62 -11.41 -9.63
C ASP A 124 14.16 -10.31 -10.61
N LEU A 125 15.11 -9.59 -11.23
CA LEU A 125 14.87 -8.44 -12.10
C LEU A 125 13.99 -7.36 -11.44
N ASP A 126 14.11 -7.21 -10.13
CA ASP A 126 13.36 -6.22 -9.36
C ASP A 126 13.93 -4.81 -9.62
N PRO A 127 13.13 -3.86 -10.16
CA PRO A 127 13.59 -2.51 -10.43
C PRO A 127 13.71 -1.63 -9.17
N ARG A 128 13.19 -2.09 -8.01
CA ARG A 128 13.21 -1.39 -6.72
C ARG A 128 14.56 -1.65 -6.04
N PRO A 129 15.26 -0.62 -5.51
CA PRO A 129 16.49 -0.83 -4.74
C PRO A 129 16.30 -1.82 -3.59
N SER A 130 17.30 -2.67 -3.36
CA SER A 130 17.31 -3.66 -2.28
C SER A 130 17.39 -3.00 -0.89
N LEU A 131 17.15 -3.77 0.18
CA LEU A 131 17.34 -3.29 1.56
C LEU A 131 18.80 -2.90 1.82
N GLU A 132 19.75 -3.71 1.34
CA GLU A 132 21.18 -3.40 1.36
C GLU A 132 21.49 -2.07 0.65
N GLU A 133 20.95 -1.84 -0.54
CA GLU A 133 21.20 -0.59 -1.30
C GLU A 133 20.54 0.63 -0.63
N ARG A 134 19.43 0.44 0.09
CA ARG A 134 18.69 1.53 0.76
C ARG A 134 19.29 1.93 2.09
N TYR A 135 19.67 0.95 2.89
CA TYR A 135 19.96 1.14 4.32
C TYR A 135 21.38 0.70 4.69
N GLY A 136 22.07 -0.02 3.82
CA GLY A 136 23.38 -0.61 4.07
C GLY A 136 23.29 -1.84 4.96
N ASP A 137 22.90 -1.63 6.21
CA ASP A 137 22.81 -2.67 7.23
C ASP A 137 21.58 -2.51 8.14
N ARG A 138 21.40 -3.46 9.07
CA ARG A 138 20.31 -3.47 10.05
C ARG A 138 20.27 -2.20 10.90
N ALA A 139 21.42 -1.67 11.30
CA ALA A 139 21.50 -0.46 12.12
C ALA A 139 21.16 0.80 11.30
N GLY A 140 21.51 0.81 10.02
CA GLY A 140 21.12 1.83 9.06
C GLY A 140 19.60 1.85 8.85
N TYR A 141 18.98 0.67 8.78
CA TYR A 141 17.52 0.57 8.72
C TYR A 141 16.87 1.11 10.00
N GLU A 142 17.35 0.69 11.16
CA GLU A 142 16.84 1.17 12.46
C GLU A 142 16.92 2.69 12.58
N ARG A 143 18.05 3.30 12.21
CA ARG A 143 18.21 4.76 12.21
C ARG A 143 17.22 5.45 11.27
N ALA A 144 17.06 4.93 10.05
CA ALA A 144 16.15 5.49 9.06
C ALA A 144 14.69 5.43 9.53
N PHE A 145 14.29 4.28 10.09
CA PHE A 145 12.93 4.08 10.59
C PHE A 145 12.66 4.91 11.85
N ALA A 146 13.60 4.96 12.80
CA ALA A 146 13.50 5.80 13.99
C ALA A 146 13.32 7.28 13.61
N ALA A 147 14.09 7.79 12.65
CA ALA A 147 13.93 9.15 12.16
C ALA A 147 12.55 9.40 11.51
N ALA A 148 11.96 8.41 10.86
CA ALA A 148 10.61 8.50 10.31
C ALA A 148 9.54 8.50 11.42
N VAL A 149 9.71 7.69 12.46
CA VAL A 149 8.85 7.72 13.66
C VAL A 149 8.92 9.08 14.34
N ASP A 150 10.13 9.63 14.51
CA ASP A 150 10.34 10.94 15.14
C ASP A 150 9.65 12.07 14.36
N ARG A 151 9.68 12.02 13.01
CA ARG A 151 8.93 12.96 12.17
C ARG A 151 7.42 12.81 12.33
N ALA A 152 6.90 11.59 12.40
CA ALA A 152 5.48 11.32 12.58
C ALA A 152 4.98 11.81 13.96
N ILE A 153 5.79 11.64 15.01
CA ILE A 153 5.52 12.20 16.36
C ILE A 153 5.50 13.73 16.30
N ALA A 154 6.51 14.34 15.70
CA ALA A 154 6.60 15.80 15.57
C ALA A 154 5.41 16.39 14.77
N ALA A 155 4.88 15.63 13.82
CA ALA A 155 3.70 15.99 13.05
C ALA A 155 2.35 15.67 13.74
N GLY A 156 2.38 15.08 14.95
CA GLY A 156 1.19 14.77 15.75
C GLY A 156 0.42 13.51 15.30
N PHE A 157 1.04 12.63 14.52
CA PHE A 157 0.42 11.38 14.04
C PHE A 157 0.70 10.17 14.93
N LEU A 158 1.73 10.24 15.78
CA LEU A 158 2.11 9.19 16.72
C LEU A 158 2.36 9.79 18.10
N LEU A 159 2.11 9.00 19.14
CA LEU A 159 2.44 9.38 20.50
C LEU A 159 3.91 9.07 20.79
N ALA A 160 4.55 9.90 21.62
CA ALA A 160 5.97 9.72 21.96
C ALA A 160 6.21 8.40 22.71
N GLU A 161 5.23 7.97 23.50
CA GLU A 161 5.25 6.75 24.30
C GLU A 161 5.23 5.48 23.42
N GLU A 162 4.70 5.56 22.20
CA GLU A 162 4.61 4.43 21.27
C GLU A 162 5.91 4.18 20.49
N ARG A 163 6.83 5.16 20.51
CA ARG A 163 8.06 5.16 19.70
C ARG A 163 8.84 3.85 19.83
N ALA A 164 9.10 3.41 21.06
CA ALA A 164 9.92 2.23 21.32
C ALA A 164 9.25 0.95 20.82
N GLY A 165 7.94 0.80 21.03
CA GLY A 165 7.17 -0.36 20.57
C GLY A 165 7.11 -0.44 19.04
N ILE A 166 6.83 0.68 18.38
CA ILE A 166 6.76 0.75 16.92
C ILE A 166 8.11 0.39 16.27
N ILE A 167 9.21 0.90 16.81
CA ILE A 167 10.55 0.54 16.34
C ILE A 167 10.83 -0.95 16.57
N ALA A 168 10.54 -1.48 17.75
CA ALA A 168 10.77 -2.89 18.08
C ALA A 168 10.00 -3.84 17.14
N ASP A 169 8.70 -3.58 16.94
CA ASP A 169 7.85 -4.39 16.06
C ASP A 169 8.35 -4.38 14.62
N GLN A 170 8.76 -3.21 14.14
CA GLN A 170 9.25 -3.07 12.78
C GLN A 170 10.62 -3.74 12.59
N MET A 171 11.51 -3.65 13.57
CA MET A 171 12.78 -4.36 13.54
C MET A 171 12.58 -5.88 13.55
N ALA A 172 11.58 -6.39 14.28
CA ALA A 172 11.21 -7.80 14.21
C ALA A 172 10.67 -8.23 12.84
N LEU A 173 9.96 -7.34 12.12
CA LEU A 173 9.59 -7.60 10.72
C LEU A 173 10.81 -7.61 9.79
N HIS A 174 11.72 -6.64 9.94
CA HIS A 174 12.98 -6.62 9.20
C HIS A 174 13.74 -7.94 9.37
N ASP A 175 13.92 -8.38 10.61
CA ASP A 175 14.70 -9.58 10.91
C ASP A 175 14.06 -10.85 10.30
N ARG A 176 12.72 -10.94 10.31
CA ARG A 176 11.99 -12.02 9.62
C ARG A 176 12.13 -11.98 8.11
N ILE A 177 12.09 -10.79 7.50
CA ILE A 177 12.33 -10.63 6.05
C ILE A 177 13.74 -11.08 5.70
N MET A 178 14.74 -10.72 6.52
CA MET A 178 16.12 -11.13 6.29
C MET A 178 16.33 -12.65 6.45
N ALA A 179 15.70 -13.25 7.45
CA ALA A 179 15.92 -14.65 7.82
C ALA A 179 15.13 -15.67 6.99
N ARG A 180 14.00 -15.29 6.39
CA ARG A 180 13.07 -16.24 5.75
C ARG A 180 13.08 -16.12 4.24
N ALA A 181 12.73 -17.22 3.57
CA ALA A 181 12.56 -17.22 2.12
C ALA A 181 11.41 -16.31 1.71
N LEU A 182 11.62 -15.54 0.64
CA LEU A 182 10.61 -14.69 0.01
C LEU A 182 10.02 -15.41 -1.22
N ASP A 183 9.42 -16.57 -0.99
CA ASP A 183 8.93 -17.50 -2.02
C ASP A 183 7.56 -17.12 -2.63
N GLY A 184 7.15 -15.87 -2.48
CA GLY A 184 5.82 -15.39 -2.84
C GLY A 184 4.73 -15.68 -1.80
N GLY A 185 5.05 -16.42 -0.74
CA GLY A 185 4.18 -16.61 0.42
C GLY A 185 4.26 -15.47 1.44
N CYS A 186 3.36 -15.50 2.43
CA CYS A 186 3.37 -14.57 3.58
C CYS A 186 4.16 -15.11 4.78
N GLY A 187 5.05 -16.10 4.57
CA GLY A 187 5.77 -16.78 5.65
C GLY A 187 6.61 -15.84 6.53
N TYR A 188 7.05 -14.70 5.99
CA TYR A 188 7.76 -13.66 6.74
C TYR A 188 6.86 -12.90 7.74
N LEU A 189 5.52 -12.99 7.64
CA LEU A 189 4.59 -12.33 8.57
C LEU A 189 4.30 -13.14 9.83
N ALA A 190 4.50 -14.46 9.81
CA ALA A 190 4.27 -15.29 10.99
C ALA A 190 5.26 -14.92 12.11
N GLY A 191 4.80 -14.82 13.36
CA GLY A 191 5.71 -14.82 14.50
C GLY A 191 6.37 -16.21 14.63
N ASP A 192 7.51 -16.30 15.32
CA ASP A 192 7.91 -17.60 15.88
C ASP A 192 6.84 -17.96 16.92
N GLY A 193 6.13 -19.07 16.70
CA GLY A 193 4.92 -19.42 17.47
C GLY A 193 5.15 -19.32 18.98
N ARG A 194 4.27 -18.60 19.67
CA ARG A 194 3.99 -18.84 21.08
C ARG A 194 2.76 -19.72 21.18
#